data_AF-M5BL67-F1
#
_entry.id   AF-M5BL67-F1
#
_cell.length_a   1.000
_cell.length_b   1.000
_cell.length_c   1.000
_cell.angle_alpha   90.00
_cell.angle_beta   90.00
_cell.angle_gamma   90.00
#
_symmetry.space_group_name_H-M   'P 1'
#
loop_
_entity.id
_entity.type
_entity.pdbx_description
1 polymer ?
#
loop_
_entity_poly.entity_id
_entity_poly.type
_entity_poly.pdbx_seq_one_letter_code
_entity_poly.pdbx_strand_id
1 'polypeptide(L)'
;MLMPLASAYGPKVIPPKMVLKNLPKIFGHTDKNVRAEGTGLTQALYTYLGPALQPFLSELKPVQIKELTEGFEALDKESKGQGTGAQTRWTKAQARERQAAAERAEEAQEAGGDGGGEVEAAVDPMDFIEAVDIMPKVPSNFQEAMGSSKWKDRKEALDALLEVLKAAPKVSESDGHGELAKALAKRMSDANIMCVITAANCIEALAKGVGKAFGRHRASLINPMLERLKERKANVTDAIGSGLDAVFATR
;
A
#
# COMPACT_ATOMS: atom_id res chain seq x y z
N MET A 1 -23.70 8.40 -14.70
CA MET A 1 -23.36 9.66 -13.99
C MET A 1 -22.07 9.59 -13.16
N LEU A 2 -21.69 8.44 -12.58
CA LEU A 2 -20.44 8.31 -11.80
C LEU A 2 -19.16 8.30 -12.66
N MET A 3 -19.22 7.73 -13.88
CA MET A 3 -18.06 7.66 -14.79
C MET A 3 -17.49 9.04 -15.18
N PRO A 4 -18.29 10.04 -15.60
CA PRO A 4 -17.77 11.38 -15.86
C PRO A 4 -17.14 12.06 -14.64
N LEU A 5 -17.65 11.80 -13.44
CA LEU A 5 -17.10 12.36 -12.21
C LEU A 5 -15.75 11.72 -11.87
N ALA A 6 -15.62 10.39 -11.99
CA ALA A 6 -14.38 9.67 -11.71
C ALA A 6 -13.26 10.03 -12.70
N SER A 7 -13.62 10.18 -13.98
CA SER A 7 -12.67 10.65 -15.00
C SER A 7 -12.25 12.10 -14.76
N ALA A 8 -13.16 12.99 -14.36
CA ALA A 8 -12.88 14.42 -14.24
C ALA A 8 -12.14 14.81 -12.94
N TYR A 9 -12.53 14.25 -11.80
CA TYR A 9 -11.95 14.61 -10.49
C TYR A 9 -10.86 13.64 -10.02
N GLY A 10 -10.76 12.47 -10.64
CA GLY A 10 -9.80 11.45 -10.28
C GLY A 10 -10.07 10.77 -8.92
N PRO A 11 -9.23 9.80 -8.56
CA PRO A 11 -9.46 8.91 -7.42
C PRO A 11 -9.28 9.58 -6.05
N LYS A 12 -8.61 10.74 -5.98
CA LYS A 12 -8.46 11.52 -4.73
C LYS A 12 -9.79 12.11 -4.24
N VAL A 13 -10.69 12.48 -5.15
CA VAL A 13 -12.01 13.05 -4.82
C VAL A 13 -13.08 11.96 -4.82
N ILE A 14 -12.93 10.92 -5.64
CA ILE A 14 -13.84 9.79 -5.72
C ILE A 14 -13.10 8.53 -5.30
N PRO A 15 -13.16 8.15 -4.02
CA PRO A 15 -12.42 7.00 -3.51
C PRO A 15 -12.79 5.73 -4.28
N PRO A 16 -11.82 5.09 -4.98
CA PRO A 16 -12.10 3.92 -5.80
C PRO A 16 -12.81 2.82 -5.02
N LYS A 17 -12.48 2.63 -3.73
CA LYS A 17 -13.08 1.59 -2.88
C LYS A 17 -14.61 1.64 -2.79
N MET A 18 -15.22 2.83 -2.76
CA MET A 18 -16.69 2.94 -2.73
C MET A 18 -17.33 2.45 -4.02
N VAL A 19 -16.63 2.64 -5.14
CA VAL A 19 -17.05 2.16 -6.46
C VAL A 19 -16.75 0.67 -6.60
N LEU A 20 -15.53 0.25 -6.27
CA LEU A 20 -15.01 -1.12 -6.43
C LEU A 20 -15.81 -2.14 -5.61
N LYS A 21 -16.16 -1.83 -4.36
CA LYS A 21 -17.01 -2.70 -3.51
C LYS A 21 -18.40 -2.95 -4.09
N ASN A 22 -18.88 -2.09 -4.99
CA ASN A 22 -20.20 -2.23 -5.60
C ASN A 22 -20.14 -2.86 -7.00
N LEU A 23 -18.96 -3.18 -7.55
CA LEU A 23 -18.83 -3.80 -8.86
C LEU A 23 -19.62 -5.11 -9.00
N PRO A 24 -19.64 -6.05 -8.02
CA PRO A 24 -20.44 -7.26 -8.14
C PRO A 24 -21.94 -6.96 -8.32
N LYS A 25 -22.45 -5.92 -7.65
CA LYS A 25 -23.85 -5.49 -7.79
C LYS A 25 -24.11 -4.84 -9.14
N ILE A 26 -23.19 -4.01 -9.62
CA ILE A 26 -23.31 -3.32 -10.92
C ILE A 26 -23.30 -4.34 -12.06
N PHE A 27 -22.33 -5.26 -12.06
CA PHE A 27 -22.19 -6.29 -13.09
C PHE A 27 -23.22 -7.43 -12.98
N GLY A 28 -23.83 -7.61 -11.81
CA GLY A 28 -24.96 -8.52 -11.59
C GLY A 28 -26.33 -7.92 -11.91
N HIS A 29 -26.42 -6.62 -12.23
CA HIS A 29 -27.68 -5.95 -12.52
C HIS A 29 -28.32 -6.47 -13.83
N THR A 30 -29.65 -6.51 -13.91
CA THR A 30 -30.39 -7.04 -15.08
C THR A 30 -30.30 -6.12 -16.30
N ASP A 31 -30.32 -4.80 -16.08
CA ASP A 31 -30.17 -3.78 -17.12
C ASP A 31 -28.76 -3.79 -17.74
N LYS A 32 -28.70 -3.93 -19.07
CA LYS A 32 -27.46 -3.90 -19.85
C LYS A 32 -26.75 -2.55 -19.78
N ASN A 33 -27.47 -1.44 -19.65
CA ASN A 33 -26.89 -0.10 -19.61
C ASN A 33 -26.13 0.13 -18.30
N VAL A 34 -26.65 -0.40 -17.19
CA VAL A 34 -25.96 -0.35 -15.88
C VAL A 34 -24.64 -1.11 -15.94
N ARG A 35 -24.61 -2.28 -16.59
CA ARG A 35 -23.38 -3.06 -16.78
C ARG A 35 -22.38 -2.32 -17.68
N ALA A 36 -22.84 -1.71 -18.78
CA ALA A 36 -22.01 -0.93 -19.69
C ALA A 36 -21.38 0.31 -19.03
N GLU A 37 -22.16 1.05 -18.24
CA GLU A 37 -21.66 2.16 -17.42
C GLU A 37 -20.64 1.67 -16.37
N GLY A 38 -20.86 0.49 -15.80
CA GLY A 38 -19.91 -0.18 -14.90
C GLY A 38 -18.56 -0.46 -15.56
N THR A 39 -18.57 -0.96 -16.81
CA THR A 39 -17.36 -1.16 -17.61
C THR A 39 -16.62 0.16 -17.82
N GLY A 40 -17.31 1.21 -18.27
CA GLY A 40 -16.70 2.52 -18.50
C GLY A 40 -16.13 3.16 -17.23
N LEU A 41 -16.81 2.99 -16.09
CA LEU A 41 -16.31 3.44 -14.78
C LEU A 41 -15.06 2.68 -14.36
N THR A 42 -15.02 1.37 -14.58
CA THR A 42 -13.87 0.52 -14.23
C THR A 42 -12.66 0.85 -15.11
N GLN A 43 -12.86 1.08 -16.41
CA GLN A 43 -11.84 1.56 -17.34
C GLN A 43 -11.32 2.96 -16.97
N ALA A 44 -12.21 3.88 -16.56
CA ALA A 44 -11.79 5.20 -16.09
C ALA A 44 -10.94 5.12 -14.81
N LEU A 45 -11.19 4.15 -13.93
CA LEU A 45 -10.35 3.91 -12.76
C LEU A 45 -9.01 3.25 -13.12
N TYR A 46 -8.99 2.40 -14.16
CA TYR A 46 -7.77 1.78 -14.68
C TYR A 46 -6.74 2.82 -15.17
N THR A 47 -7.18 3.93 -15.75
CA THR A 47 -6.25 4.97 -16.23
C THR A 47 -5.44 5.62 -15.10
N TYR A 48 -5.96 5.58 -13.86
CA TYR A 48 -5.26 6.06 -12.68
C TYR A 48 -4.54 4.94 -11.91
N LEU A 49 -5.17 3.78 -11.75
CA LEU A 49 -4.70 2.71 -10.85
C LEU A 49 -3.85 1.64 -11.56
N GLY A 50 -4.06 1.44 -12.86
CA GLY A 50 -3.40 0.40 -13.64
C GLY A 50 -3.59 -1.02 -13.04
N PRO A 51 -2.53 -1.85 -13.04
CA PRO A 51 -2.54 -3.22 -12.53
C PRO A 51 -2.99 -3.37 -11.08
N ALA A 52 -2.88 -2.31 -10.26
CA ALA A 52 -3.31 -2.34 -8.87
C ALA A 52 -4.84 -2.47 -8.71
N LEU A 53 -5.60 -2.30 -9.80
CA LEU A 53 -7.03 -2.59 -9.85
C LEU A 53 -7.33 -4.09 -9.75
N GLN A 54 -6.40 -4.96 -10.18
CA GLN A 54 -6.63 -6.39 -10.38
C GLN A 54 -7.14 -7.15 -9.14
N PRO A 55 -6.60 -6.93 -7.92
CA PRO A 55 -7.10 -7.61 -6.72
C PRO A 55 -8.58 -7.34 -6.44
N PHE A 56 -9.08 -6.16 -6.83
CA PHE A 56 -10.47 -5.74 -6.58
C PHE A 56 -11.47 -6.34 -7.57
N LEU A 57 -11.00 -6.96 -8.66
CA LEU A 57 -11.86 -7.61 -9.65
C LEU A 57 -12.14 -9.09 -9.32
N SER A 58 -11.45 -9.64 -8.31
CA SER A 58 -11.52 -11.06 -7.94
C SER A 58 -12.91 -11.56 -7.54
N GLU A 59 -13.81 -10.66 -7.12
CA GLU A 59 -15.20 -10.99 -6.78
C GLU A 59 -16.16 -11.03 -7.99
N LEU A 60 -15.69 -10.71 -9.20
CA LEU A 60 -16.49 -10.76 -10.43
C LEU A 60 -16.46 -12.14 -11.09
N LYS A 61 -17.40 -12.41 -12.01
CA LYS A 61 -17.41 -13.68 -12.75
C LYS A 61 -16.19 -13.74 -13.69
N PRO A 62 -15.59 -14.92 -13.92
CA PRO A 62 -14.40 -15.04 -14.77
C PRO A 62 -14.55 -14.41 -16.16
N VAL A 63 -15.74 -14.50 -16.76
CA VAL A 63 -16.03 -13.86 -18.06
C VAL A 63 -15.94 -12.33 -18.00
N GLN A 64 -16.41 -11.72 -16.91
CA GLN A 64 -16.39 -10.27 -16.70
C GLN A 64 -14.96 -9.78 -16.44
N ILE A 65 -14.18 -10.53 -15.68
CA ILE A 65 -12.76 -10.24 -15.44
C ILE A 65 -11.99 -10.28 -16.76
N LYS A 66 -12.26 -11.27 -17.61
CA LYS A 66 -11.64 -11.40 -18.92
C LYS A 66 -11.98 -10.22 -19.83
N GLU A 67 -13.26 -9.87 -19.96
CA GLU A 67 -13.72 -8.73 -20.77
C GLU A 67 -13.13 -7.39 -20.30
N LEU A 68 -13.02 -7.18 -18.98
CA LEU A 68 -12.38 -6.00 -18.41
C LEU A 68 -10.88 -5.95 -18.72
N THR A 69 -10.19 -7.07 -18.53
CA THR A 69 -8.75 -7.19 -18.82
C THR A 69 -8.45 -6.90 -20.29
N GLU A 70 -9.23 -7.47 -21.22
CA GLU A 70 -9.10 -7.20 -22.65
C GLU A 70 -9.34 -5.70 -22.96
N GLY A 71 -10.30 -5.08 -22.28
CA GLY A 71 -10.55 -3.64 -22.37
C GLY A 71 -9.37 -2.79 -21.86
N PHE A 72 -8.70 -3.22 -20.80
CA PHE A 72 -7.50 -2.55 -20.27
C PHE A 72 -6.32 -2.66 -21.25
N GLU A 73 -6.08 -3.85 -21.79
CA GLU A 73 -5.04 -4.07 -22.80
C GLU A 73 -5.27 -3.23 -24.06
N ALA A 74 -6.53 -3.07 -24.49
CA ALA A 74 -6.89 -2.19 -25.60
C ALA A 74 -6.57 -0.71 -25.28
N LEU A 75 -6.87 -0.24 -24.07
CA LEU A 75 -6.52 1.11 -23.63
C LEU A 75 -5.00 1.32 -23.58
N ASP A 76 -4.25 0.34 -23.10
CA ASP A 76 -2.78 0.41 -23.06
C ASP A 76 -2.19 0.48 -24.47
N LYS A 77 -2.70 -0.33 -25.42
CA LYS A 77 -2.30 -0.28 -26.83
C LYS A 77 -2.58 1.09 -27.46
N GLU A 78 -3.66 1.74 -27.05
CA GLU A 78 -4.01 3.10 -27.51
C GLU A 78 -3.28 4.22 -26.77
N SER A 79 -2.37 3.90 -25.82
CA SER A 79 -1.73 4.89 -24.94
C SER A 79 -2.74 5.75 -24.15
N LYS A 80 -3.89 5.15 -23.79
CA LYS A 80 -4.96 5.72 -22.94
C LYS A 80 -5.24 4.87 -21.70
N GLY A 81 -4.35 3.92 -21.41
CA GLY A 81 -4.50 2.97 -20.32
C GLY A 81 -3.80 3.45 -19.05
N GLN A 82 -3.00 2.59 -18.44
CA GLN A 82 -2.36 2.90 -17.15
C GLN A 82 -1.57 4.21 -17.19
N GLY A 83 -1.76 5.07 -16.17
CA GLY A 83 -0.97 6.28 -15.96
C GLY A 83 -1.39 7.47 -16.84
N THR A 84 -2.44 7.33 -17.66
CA THR A 84 -2.94 8.41 -18.51
C THR A 84 -4.08 9.19 -17.87
N GLY A 85 -4.56 8.75 -16.69
CA GLY A 85 -5.57 9.47 -15.92
C GLY A 85 -5.02 10.79 -15.39
N ALA A 86 -5.61 11.91 -15.82
CA ALA A 86 -5.28 13.25 -15.35
C ALA A 86 -6.54 13.95 -14.84
N GLN A 87 -6.45 14.57 -13.65
CA GLN A 87 -7.56 15.32 -13.08
C GLN A 87 -7.83 16.57 -13.94
N THR A 88 -9.04 16.70 -14.48
CA THR A 88 -9.45 17.83 -15.35
C THR A 88 -10.38 18.81 -14.65
N ARG A 89 -10.91 18.45 -13.47
CA ARG A 89 -11.76 19.31 -12.62
C ARG A 89 -11.29 19.27 -11.19
N TRP A 90 -11.17 20.44 -10.57
CA TRP A 90 -10.69 20.61 -9.20
C TRP A 90 -11.81 20.99 -8.24
N THR A 91 -11.70 20.54 -7.00
CA THR A 91 -12.54 21.06 -5.91
C THR A 91 -12.13 22.51 -5.57
N LYS A 92 -13.02 23.26 -4.92
CA LYS A 92 -12.72 24.63 -4.47
C LYS A 92 -11.48 24.71 -3.56
N ALA A 93 -11.24 23.67 -2.76
CA ALA A 93 -10.06 23.58 -1.89
C ALA A 93 -8.79 23.35 -2.70
N GLN A 94 -8.80 22.38 -3.63
CA GLN A 94 -7.65 22.11 -4.52
C GLN A 94 -7.32 23.31 -5.43
N ALA A 95 -8.33 24.04 -5.89
CA ALA A 95 -8.12 25.25 -6.69
C ALA A 95 -7.37 26.35 -5.90
N ARG A 96 -7.69 26.53 -4.61
CA ARG A 96 -6.98 27.48 -3.73
C ARG A 96 -5.56 27.05 -3.44
N GLU A 97 -5.35 25.75 -3.18
CA GLU A 97 -4.03 25.20 -2.92
C GLU A 97 -3.11 25.32 -4.13
N ARG A 98 -3.65 25.08 -5.34
CA ARG A 98 -2.92 25.26 -6.60
C ARG A 98 -2.60 26.72 -6.89
N GLN A 99 -3.52 27.63 -6.59
CA GLN A 99 -3.26 29.06 -6.71
C GLN A 99 -2.16 29.51 -5.74
N ALA A 100 -2.22 29.07 -4.47
CA ALA A 100 -1.17 29.36 -3.49
C ALA A 100 0.18 28.69 -3.80
N ALA A 101 0.17 27.54 -4.50
CA ALA A 101 1.39 26.89 -4.99
C ALA A 101 1.98 27.63 -6.20
N ALA A 102 1.14 28.11 -7.12
CA ALA A 102 1.54 28.94 -8.25
C ALA A 102 2.14 30.27 -7.80
N GLU A 103 1.51 30.95 -6.84
CA GLU A 103 2.03 32.19 -6.24
C GLU A 103 3.41 31.95 -5.58
N ARG A 104 3.59 30.85 -4.85
CA ARG A 104 4.89 30.46 -4.28
C ARG A 104 5.94 30.07 -5.33
N ALA A 105 5.51 29.49 -6.44
CA ALA A 105 6.40 29.14 -7.55
C ALA A 105 6.85 30.37 -8.32
N GLU A 106 5.97 31.35 -8.54
CA GLU A 106 6.32 32.66 -9.11
C GLU A 106 7.33 33.40 -8.22
N GLU A 107 7.12 33.43 -6.90
CA GLU A 107 8.07 34.00 -5.93
C GLU A 107 9.44 33.27 -5.96
N ALA A 108 9.45 31.95 -6.11
CA ALA A 108 10.69 31.17 -6.22
C ALA A 108 11.41 31.35 -7.56
N GLN A 109 10.66 31.59 -8.64
CA GLN A 109 11.18 31.84 -9.99
C GLN A 109 11.80 33.24 -10.09
N GLU A 110 11.22 34.25 -9.42
CA GLU A 110 11.84 35.58 -9.25
C GLU A 110 13.14 35.52 -8.41
N ALA A 111 13.28 34.55 -7.51
CA ALA A 111 14.49 34.30 -6.73
C ALA A 111 15.56 33.45 -7.44
N GLY A 112 15.36 33.12 -8.72
CA GLY A 112 16.33 32.38 -9.56
C GLY A 112 16.35 30.85 -9.33
N GLY A 113 15.32 30.28 -8.72
CA GLY A 113 15.16 28.83 -8.60
C GLY A 113 14.67 28.18 -9.89
N ASP A 114 15.35 27.12 -10.33
CA ASP A 114 14.88 26.25 -11.42
C ASP A 114 13.57 25.58 -11.00
N GLY A 115 12.45 26.11 -11.49
CA GLY A 115 11.10 25.58 -11.29
C GLY A 115 10.93 24.29 -12.08
N GLY A 116 11.50 23.21 -11.56
CA GLY A 116 11.26 21.85 -12.05
C GLY A 116 9.76 21.58 -12.03
N GLY A 117 9.16 21.49 -13.22
CA GLY A 117 7.74 21.26 -13.39
C GLY A 117 7.28 20.07 -12.56
N GLU A 118 6.32 20.30 -11.67
CA GLU A 118 5.61 19.25 -10.95
C GLU A 118 4.93 18.36 -11.99
N VAL A 119 5.61 17.28 -12.38
CA VAL A 119 4.94 16.08 -12.89
C VAL A 119 4.00 15.65 -11.78
N GLU A 120 2.69 15.88 -11.98
CA GLU A 120 1.64 15.46 -11.05
C GLU A 120 1.98 14.05 -10.58
N ALA A 121 2.31 13.93 -9.29
CA ALA A 121 2.82 12.69 -8.73
C ALA A 121 1.85 11.56 -9.08
N ALA A 122 2.36 10.57 -9.83
CA ALA A 122 1.63 9.36 -10.17
C ALA A 122 0.92 8.87 -8.91
N VAL A 123 -0.40 8.87 -8.96
CA VAL A 123 -1.23 8.57 -7.82
C VAL A 123 -0.91 7.15 -7.36
N ASP A 124 -0.30 6.98 -6.19
CA ASP A 124 0.12 5.67 -5.70
C ASP A 124 -1.15 4.83 -5.45
N PRO A 125 -1.32 3.67 -6.10
CA PRO A 125 -2.47 2.82 -5.86
C PRO A 125 -2.63 2.37 -4.39
N MET A 126 -1.55 2.38 -3.61
CA MET A 126 -1.61 2.13 -2.17
C MET A 126 -2.28 3.26 -1.39
N ASP A 127 -2.40 4.47 -1.94
CA ASP A 127 -3.13 5.58 -1.31
C ASP A 127 -4.62 5.27 -1.13
N PHE A 128 -5.18 4.35 -1.92
CA PHE A 128 -6.60 3.99 -1.90
C PHE A 128 -6.95 2.71 -1.11
N ILE A 129 -5.94 1.98 -0.63
CA ILE A 129 -6.17 0.92 0.34
C ILE A 129 -6.49 1.59 1.68
N GLU A 130 -7.57 1.17 2.33
CA GLU A 130 -7.92 1.68 3.67
C GLU A 130 -6.84 1.20 4.64
N ALA A 131 -6.19 2.15 5.29
CA ALA A 131 -5.17 1.86 6.28
C ALA A 131 -5.85 1.18 7.48
N VAL A 132 -5.39 -0.04 7.79
CA VAL A 132 -5.92 -0.82 8.91
C VAL A 132 -5.10 -0.49 10.14
N ASP A 133 -5.79 -0.08 11.21
CA ASP A 133 -5.17 -0.07 12.53
C ASP A 133 -4.99 -1.50 13.03
N ILE A 134 -3.74 -1.93 13.10
CA ILE A 134 -3.37 -3.27 13.55
C ILE A 134 -3.22 -3.33 15.07
N MET A 135 -3.03 -2.19 15.76
CA MET A 135 -2.68 -2.20 17.18
C MET A 135 -3.72 -2.90 18.06
N PRO A 136 -5.05 -2.73 17.84
CA PRO A 136 -6.07 -3.46 18.58
C PRO A 136 -6.09 -4.96 18.29
N LYS A 137 -5.47 -5.41 17.19
CA LYS A 137 -5.39 -6.80 16.76
C LYS A 137 -4.11 -7.49 17.19
N VAL A 138 -3.10 -6.73 17.64
CA VAL A 138 -1.89 -7.29 18.24
C VAL A 138 -2.29 -8.05 19.51
N PRO A 139 -1.79 -9.28 19.73
CA PRO A 139 -2.09 -10.02 20.95
C PRO A 139 -1.73 -9.20 22.20
N SER A 140 -2.63 -9.11 23.17
CA SER A 140 -2.42 -8.31 24.39
C SER A 140 -1.21 -8.80 25.21
N ASN A 141 -0.89 -10.10 25.12
CA ASN A 141 0.26 -10.72 25.76
C ASN A 141 1.54 -10.66 24.89
N PHE A 142 1.56 -9.95 23.76
CA PHE A 142 2.67 -9.98 22.81
C PHE A 142 4.02 -9.62 23.47
N GLN A 143 4.08 -8.55 24.27
CA GLN A 143 5.32 -8.13 24.93
C GLN A 143 5.80 -9.15 25.97
N GLU A 144 4.88 -9.72 26.76
CA GLU A 144 5.18 -10.79 27.71
C GLU A 144 5.71 -12.03 26.99
N ALA A 145 5.02 -12.45 25.92
CA ALA A 145 5.42 -13.59 25.12
C ALA A 145 6.82 -13.38 24.52
N MET A 146 7.16 -12.16 24.06
CA MET A 146 8.51 -11.81 23.62
C MET A 146 9.56 -11.90 24.75
N GLY A 147 9.17 -11.83 26.02
CA GLY A 147 10.05 -12.08 27.16
C GLY A 147 10.24 -13.56 27.50
N SER A 148 9.38 -14.47 27.01
CA SER A 148 9.34 -15.87 27.43
C SER A 148 10.65 -16.61 27.12
N SER A 149 11.10 -17.44 28.07
CA SER A 149 12.21 -18.37 27.88
C SER A 149 11.85 -19.51 26.92
N LYS A 150 10.57 -19.86 26.81
CA LYS A 150 10.07 -20.90 25.90
C LYS A 150 9.95 -20.32 24.49
N TRP A 151 10.76 -20.83 23.57
CA TRP A 151 10.77 -20.34 22.19
C TRP A 151 9.43 -20.53 21.46
N LYS A 152 8.63 -21.53 21.86
CA LYS A 152 7.30 -21.78 21.27
C LYS A 152 6.36 -20.61 21.56
N ASP A 153 6.30 -20.11 22.78
CA ASP A 153 5.50 -18.94 23.15
C ASP A 153 5.90 -17.71 22.31
N ARG A 154 7.21 -17.49 22.11
CA ARG A 154 7.71 -16.42 21.24
C ARG A 154 7.26 -16.62 19.80
N LYS A 155 7.39 -17.84 19.29
CA LYS A 155 7.02 -18.18 17.91
C LYS A 155 5.53 -18.00 17.65
N GLU A 156 4.68 -18.45 18.57
CA GLU A 156 3.22 -18.32 18.48
C GLU A 156 2.80 -16.84 18.46
N ALA A 157 3.39 -16.01 19.32
CA ALA A 157 3.12 -14.57 19.32
C ALA A 157 3.61 -13.87 18.02
N LEU A 158 4.76 -14.27 17.49
CA LEU A 158 5.26 -13.77 16.21
C LEU A 158 4.37 -14.20 15.03
N ASP A 159 3.90 -15.45 15.02
CA ASP A 159 2.99 -15.94 13.98
C ASP A 159 1.65 -15.22 14.03
N ALA A 160 1.08 -15.02 15.22
CA ALA A 160 -0.14 -14.26 15.39
C ALA A 160 0.00 -12.81 14.87
N LEU A 161 1.12 -12.15 15.17
CA LEU A 161 1.42 -10.82 14.61
C LEU A 161 1.55 -10.86 13.09
N LEU A 162 2.25 -11.85 12.54
CA LEU A 162 2.45 -11.97 11.10
C LEU A 162 1.13 -12.15 10.35
N GLU A 163 0.20 -12.94 10.89
CA GLU A 163 -1.13 -13.12 10.28
C GLU A 163 -1.95 -11.82 10.31
N VAL A 164 -1.87 -11.03 11.38
CA VAL A 164 -2.47 -9.68 11.44
C VAL A 164 -1.90 -8.77 10.35
N LEU A 165 -0.57 -8.79 10.18
CA LEU A 165 0.11 -7.95 9.19
C LEU A 165 -0.22 -8.37 7.75
N LYS A 166 -0.28 -9.68 7.46
CA LYS A 166 -0.68 -10.19 6.13
C LYS A 166 -2.12 -9.83 5.78
N ALA A 167 -3.00 -9.78 6.78
CA ALA A 167 -4.38 -9.35 6.60
C ALA A 167 -4.54 -7.82 6.43
N ALA A 168 -3.46 -7.06 6.61
CA ALA A 168 -3.44 -5.59 6.52
C ALA A 168 -2.44 -5.09 5.46
N PRO A 169 -2.81 -5.13 4.16
CA PRO A 169 -1.93 -4.66 3.07
C PRO A 169 -1.48 -3.21 3.20
N LYS A 170 -2.26 -2.37 3.88
CA LYS A 170 -1.88 -1.02 4.31
C LYS A 170 -2.18 -0.87 5.79
N VAL A 171 -1.21 -0.38 6.55
CA VAL A 171 -1.28 -0.24 8.00
C VAL A 171 -1.32 1.26 8.34
N SER A 172 -2.27 1.67 9.19
CA SER A 172 -2.35 3.07 9.63
C SER A 172 -1.17 3.43 10.52
N GLU A 173 -0.66 4.66 10.43
CA GLU A 173 0.36 5.13 11.35
C GLU A 173 -0.09 5.01 12.82
N SER A 174 0.84 4.61 13.68
CA SER A 174 0.60 4.48 15.12
C SER A 174 1.92 4.62 15.87
N ASP A 175 1.86 5.25 17.05
CA ASP A 175 3.01 5.34 17.97
C ASP A 175 3.46 3.95 18.48
N GLY A 176 2.53 2.98 18.50
CA GLY A 176 2.81 1.59 18.91
C GLY A 176 3.77 0.83 17.99
N HIS A 177 3.95 1.29 16.74
CA HIS A 177 4.87 0.66 15.80
C HIS A 177 6.33 0.70 16.26
N GLY A 178 6.70 1.72 17.05
CA GLY A 178 8.05 1.81 17.62
C GLY A 178 8.34 0.69 18.62
N GLU A 179 7.35 0.28 19.41
CA GLU A 179 7.50 -0.83 20.34
C GLU A 179 7.56 -2.18 19.62
N LEU A 180 6.76 -2.36 18.58
CA LEU A 180 6.83 -3.53 17.71
C LEU A 180 8.20 -3.63 17.04
N ALA A 181 8.70 -2.55 16.45
CA ALA A 181 10.01 -2.52 15.80
C ALA A 181 11.14 -2.90 16.79
N LYS A 182 11.12 -2.37 18.01
CA LYS A 182 12.09 -2.73 19.07
C LYS A 182 12.00 -4.20 19.48
N ALA A 183 10.78 -4.72 19.66
CA ALA A 183 10.57 -6.13 20.02
C ALA A 183 11.08 -7.07 18.91
N LEU A 184 10.79 -6.75 17.64
CA LEU A 184 11.25 -7.50 16.48
C LEU A 184 12.76 -7.41 16.28
N ALA A 185 13.38 -6.23 16.48
CA ALA A 185 14.82 -6.05 16.46
C ALA A 185 15.52 -6.98 17.46
N LYS A 186 15.00 -7.08 18.69
CA LYS A 186 15.51 -7.99 19.73
C LYS A 186 15.38 -9.46 19.35
N ARG A 187 14.49 -9.82 18.42
CA ARG A 187 14.36 -11.19 17.89
C ARG A 187 15.38 -11.55 16.82
N MET A 188 16.12 -10.61 16.27
CA MET A 188 17.22 -10.94 15.35
C MET A 188 18.35 -11.73 16.03
N SER A 189 18.52 -11.56 17.34
CA SER A 189 19.49 -12.33 18.14
C SER A 189 18.88 -13.57 18.83
N ASP A 190 17.67 -14.00 18.44
CA ASP A 190 17.03 -15.16 19.05
C ASP A 190 17.85 -16.45 18.83
N ALA A 191 17.93 -17.27 19.88
CA ALA A 191 18.61 -18.57 19.84
C ALA A 191 17.89 -19.56 18.92
N ASN A 192 16.56 -19.46 18.80
CA ASN A 192 15.79 -20.31 17.90
C ASN A 192 15.61 -19.65 16.53
N ILE A 193 16.13 -20.30 15.49
CA ILE A 193 16.12 -19.72 14.14
C ILE A 193 14.72 -19.49 13.57
N MET A 194 13.73 -20.27 13.97
CA MET A 194 12.36 -20.09 13.50
C MET A 194 11.75 -18.77 14.02
N CYS A 195 12.16 -18.33 15.22
CA CYS A 195 11.75 -17.02 15.73
C CYS A 195 12.40 -15.88 14.94
N VAL A 196 13.67 -16.04 14.56
CA VAL A 196 14.38 -15.06 13.72
C VAL A 196 13.70 -14.89 12.37
N ILE A 197 13.40 -16.00 11.68
CA ILE A 197 12.74 -15.99 10.37
C ILE A 197 11.37 -15.29 10.46
N THR A 198 10.51 -15.70 11.40
CA THR A 198 9.19 -15.08 11.53
C THR A 198 9.29 -13.60 11.92
N ALA A 199 10.24 -13.22 12.79
CA ALA A 199 10.45 -11.81 13.12
C ALA A 199 10.90 -10.98 11.91
N ALA A 200 11.77 -11.52 11.04
CA ALA A 200 12.18 -10.86 9.81
C ALA A 200 10.99 -10.65 8.86
N ASN A 201 10.12 -11.66 8.72
CA ASN A 201 8.90 -11.55 7.93
C ASN A 201 7.91 -10.53 8.51
N CYS A 202 7.81 -10.41 9.85
CA CYS A 202 7.02 -9.35 10.48
C CYS A 202 7.59 -7.96 10.18
N ILE A 203 8.92 -7.79 10.22
CA ILE A 203 9.57 -6.53 9.87
C ILE A 203 9.28 -6.16 8.42
N GLU A 204 9.38 -7.12 7.50
CA GLU A 204 9.07 -6.94 6.09
C GLU A 204 7.62 -6.47 5.89
N ALA A 205 6.66 -7.19 6.47
CA ALA A 205 5.25 -6.89 6.32
C ALA A 205 4.87 -5.54 6.94
N LEU A 206 5.45 -5.19 8.09
CA LEU A 206 5.23 -3.91 8.75
C LEU A 206 5.83 -2.74 7.95
N ALA A 207 7.04 -2.91 7.43
CA ALA A 207 7.69 -1.90 6.58
C ALA A 207 6.90 -1.66 5.28
N LYS A 208 6.44 -2.72 4.62
CA LYS A 208 5.59 -2.62 3.42
C LYS A 208 4.22 -2.01 3.71
N GLY A 209 3.58 -2.42 4.81
CA GLY A 209 2.23 -1.98 5.17
C GLY A 209 2.17 -0.51 5.60
N VAL A 210 3.14 -0.06 6.39
CA VAL A 210 3.20 1.33 6.88
C VAL A 210 3.85 2.28 5.86
N GLY A 211 4.78 1.79 5.03
CA GLY A 211 5.43 2.59 4.00
C GLY A 211 6.39 3.65 4.58
N LYS A 212 6.44 4.84 3.96
CA LYS A 212 7.43 5.90 4.26
C LYS A 212 7.50 6.28 5.75
N ALA A 213 6.35 6.29 6.44
CA ALA A 213 6.27 6.64 7.85
C ALA A 213 7.04 5.67 8.77
N PHE A 214 7.20 4.41 8.36
CA PHE A 214 7.99 3.41 9.09
C PHE A 214 9.50 3.75 9.07
N GLY A 215 9.90 4.63 8.15
CA GLY A 215 11.26 5.09 7.96
C GLY A 215 11.92 5.61 9.24
N ARG A 216 11.15 6.13 10.19
CA ARG A 216 11.64 6.61 11.49
C ARG A 216 12.25 5.50 12.38
N HIS A 217 11.94 4.23 12.12
CA HIS A 217 12.40 3.08 12.91
C HIS A 217 13.60 2.35 12.29
N ARG A 218 14.01 2.71 11.06
CA ARG A 218 15.08 2.05 10.27
C ARG A 218 16.36 1.81 11.07
N ALA A 219 16.85 2.85 11.75
CA ALA A 219 18.10 2.80 12.51
C ALA A 219 18.11 1.72 13.59
N SER A 220 16.95 1.41 14.19
CA SER A 220 16.82 0.38 15.22
C SER A 220 16.76 -1.05 14.69
N LEU A 221 16.47 -1.22 13.40
CA LEU A 221 16.24 -2.54 12.77
C LEU A 221 17.45 -3.01 11.95
N ILE A 222 18.09 -2.09 11.20
CA ILE A 222 19.14 -2.45 10.23
C ILE A 222 20.32 -3.16 10.90
N ASN A 223 20.87 -2.60 11.98
CA ASN A 223 22.06 -3.18 12.61
C ASN A 223 21.81 -4.62 13.14
N PRO A 224 20.74 -4.89 13.92
CA PRO A 224 20.41 -6.25 14.34
C PRO A 224 20.21 -7.24 13.18
N MET A 225 19.59 -6.80 12.09
CA MET A 225 19.37 -7.65 10.90
C MET A 225 20.69 -7.96 10.18
N LEU A 226 21.55 -6.97 9.98
CA LEU A 226 22.87 -7.16 9.37
C LEU A 226 23.76 -8.08 10.22
N GLU A 227 23.73 -7.94 11.55
CA GLU A 227 24.45 -8.84 12.44
C GLU A 227 23.97 -10.28 12.30
N ARG A 228 22.67 -10.49 12.06
CA ARG A 228 22.08 -11.83 11.93
C ARG A 228 22.37 -12.49 10.58
N LEU A 229 22.80 -11.75 9.56
CA LEU A 229 23.28 -12.32 8.29
C LEU A 229 24.53 -13.19 8.44
N LYS A 230 25.16 -13.26 9.62
CA LYS A 230 26.19 -14.27 9.95
C LYS A 230 25.67 -15.70 9.83
N GLU A 231 24.37 -15.94 10.00
CA GLU A 231 23.71 -17.20 9.64
C GLU A 231 23.64 -17.34 8.12
N ARG A 232 23.99 -18.52 7.59
CA ARG A 232 24.20 -18.75 6.15
C ARG A 232 23.14 -19.63 5.50
N LYS A 233 22.20 -20.18 6.27
CA LYS A 233 21.08 -20.94 5.71
C LYS A 233 20.24 -20.05 4.80
N ALA A 234 20.01 -20.51 3.57
CA ALA A 234 19.30 -19.76 2.54
C ALA A 234 17.95 -19.20 3.02
N ASN A 235 17.12 -20.04 3.64
CA ASN A 235 15.82 -19.60 4.15
C ASN A 235 15.90 -18.49 5.23
N VAL A 236 17.02 -18.38 5.94
CA VAL A 236 17.26 -17.30 6.91
C VAL A 236 17.71 -16.05 6.19
N THR A 237 18.70 -16.17 5.30
CA THR A 237 19.24 -15.04 4.56
C THR A 237 18.18 -14.41 3.65
N ASP A 238 17.29 -15.22 3.06
CA ASP A 238 16.21 -14.75 2.18
C ASP A 238 15.17 -13.94 2.98
N ALA A 239 14.78 -14.43 4.16
CA ALA A 239 13.84 -13.73 5.05
C ALA A 239 14.43 -12.41 5.56
N ILE A 240 15.69 -12.42 5.98
CA ILE A 240 16.37 -11.20 6.45
C ILE A 240 16.60 -10.22 5.29
N GLY A 241 16.99 -10.70 4.12
CA GLY A 241 17.17 -9.90 2.92
C GLY A 241 15.88 -9.19 2.52
N SER A 242 14.77 -9.94 2.43
CA SER A 242 13.45 -9.38 2.10
C SER A 242 13.01 -8.31 3.12
N GLY A 243 13.25 -8.55 4.42
CA GLY A 243 13.00 -7.56 5.46
C GLY A 243 13.88 -6.32 5.35
N LEU A 244 15.17 -6.47 5.06
CA LEU A 244 16.10 -5.35 4.86
C LEU A 244 15.70 -4.52 3.64
N ASP A 245 15.35 -5.15 2.53
CA ASP A 245 14.89 -4.48 1.31
C ASP A 245 13.62 -3.67 1.57
N ALA A 246 12.64 -4.26 2.27
CA ALA A 246 11.43 -3.58 2.66
C ALA A 246 11.69 -2.38 3.57
N VAL A 247 12.53 -2.53 4.59
CA VAL A 247 12.93 -1.42 5.47
C VAL A 247 13.67 -0.34 4.68
N PHE A 248 14.53 -0.71 3.73
CA PHE A 248 15.28 0.20 2.88
C PHE A 248 14.40 0.94 1.87
N ALA A 249 13.24 0.39 1.49
CA ALA A 249 12.26 1.01 0.61
C ALA A 249 11.38 2.08 1.31
N THR A 250 11.41 2.17 2.64
CA THR A 250 10.61 3.16 3.42
C THR A 250 11.19 4.59 3.38
N ARG A 251 11.87 4.97 2.30
CA ARG A 251 12.56 6.28 2.19
C ARG A 251 11.66 7.41 1.75
#